data_AF-A0A0A2F9H5-F1
#
_entry.id   AF-A0A0A2F9H5-F1
#
_cell.length_a   1.000
_cell.length_b   1.000
_cell.length_c   1.000
_cell.angle_alpha   90.00
_cell.angle_beta   90.00
_cell.angle_gamma   90.00
#
_symmetry.space_group_name_H-M   'P 1'
#
loop_
_entity.id
_entity.type
_entity.pdbx_description
1 polymer ?
#
loop_
_entity_poly.entity_id
_entity_poly.type
_entity_poly.pdbx_seq_one_letter_code
_entity_poly.pdbx_strand_id
1 'polypeptide(L)'
;MNFSFYILGTPEGRYSQYPDDYTSSIYINSQERMAGARLVIYREMDLVHYIYIEKISKDSTIGFCLIFNKAYFQKPTQLIKLFRHIIEKQLIESGELIRYTENGELEFNIKSLNLYAKGYNHLKDYINAEFEDNPSKYAVEVLNTSFNGIRSEIELNAKVATDEQILISMSRHNKVLVNEDVGIEYGYIPQIIASLREQNQKAHEEVKFLQEENTVLDKKKKQYQYIVILTVIILLCCIGLYLFYEEIVNKSNKINLLETTVADQKRIINSSKENTAILNLKIKELKKQAEKFSHFSYTTGATFRNADNADNTWIMWLKAKSKVQIESFYVKGGFSSNGTVSIGLYDENDRFIASINASVSSSEFKKVYLDSGWVIDSGYYYIRIKESNSNFLQYHRSDEKEYGQFVGGALEISGCSSYAERSREESKKKHDYYQYFYNIQYKVLTK
;
A
#
# COMPACT_ATOMS: atom_id res chain seq x y z
N MET A 1 -47.42 -0.19 57.43
CA MET A 1 -47.79 1.03 58.20
C MET A 1 -48.47 2.01 57.25
N ASN A 2 -49.58 2.67 57.61
CA ASN A 2 -50.29 3.53 56.63
C ASN A 2 -49.67 4.93 56.54
N PHE A 3 -49.06 5.26 55.40
CA PHE A 3 -48.60 6.60 55.06
C PHE A 3 -48.91 6.98 53.61
N SER A 4 -49.03 8.28 53.36
CA SER A 4 -49.00 8.81 52.00
C SER A 4 -47.56 9.11 51.60
N PHE A 5 -47.21 8.80 50.34
CA PHE A 5 -45.86 8.91 49.82
C PHE A 5 -45.85 9.77 48.56
N TYR A 6 -44.89 10.67 48.46
CA TYR A 6 -44.64 11.46 47.26
C TYR A 6 -43.16 11.42 46.90
N ILE A 7 -42.88 11.41 45.61
CA ILE A 7 -41.56 11.74 45.07
C ILE A 7 -41.65 13.18 44.56
N LEU A 8 -40.65 13.96 44.90
CA LEU A 8 -40.53 15.37 44.55
C LEU A 8 -39.25 15.57 43.75
N GLY A 9 -39.20 16.55 42.87
CA GLY A 9 -37.97 16.90 42.19
C GLY A 9 -38.13 17.97 41.13
N THR A 10 -37.04 18.26 40.44
CA THR A 10 -37.02 19.29 39.39
C THR A 10 -36.47 18.78 38.05
N PRO A 11 -37.10 17.76 37.43
CA PRO A 11 -36.72 17.34 36.08
C PRO A 11 -36.89 18.51 35.10
N GLU A 12 -35.91 18.66 34.20
CA GLU A 12 -35.80 19.82 33.27
C GLU A 12 -35.84 21.19 33.99
N GLY A 13 -35.43 21.25 35.26
CA GLY A 13 -35.39 22.47 36.07
C GLY A 13 -36.77 22.97 36.52
N ARG A 14 -37.84 22.18 36.39
CA ARG A 14 -39.20 22.53 36.79
C ARG A 14 -39.69 21.62 37.88
N TYR A 15 -40.34 22.19 38.90
CA TYR A 15 -40.97 21.39 39.95
C TYR A 15 -41.92 20.35 39.36
N SER A 16 -41.74 19.11 39.77
CA SER A 16 -42.57 17.97 39.46
C SER A 16 -42.77 17.17 40.74
N GLN A 17 -43.95 16.58 40.91
CA GLN A 17 -44.22 15.62 41.98
C GLN A 17 -45.00 14.43 41.45
N TYR A 18 -44.89 13.31 42.15
CA TYR A 18 -45.77 12.17 41.92
C TYR A 18 -46.17 11.51 43.24
N PRO A 19 -47.47 11.30 43.50
CA PRO A 19 -48.62 11.71 42.69
C PRO A 19 -48.74 13.23 42.52
N ASP A 20 -49.24 13.69 41.36
CA ASP A 20 -49.47 15.10 41.08
C ASP A 20 -50.88 15.51 41.57
N ASP A 21 -50.93 16.23 42.69
CA ASP A 21 -52.17 16.65 43.34
C ASP A 21 -52.01 18.05 43.98
N TYR A 22 -53.01 18.46 44.77
CA TYR A 22 -53.05 19.78 45.40
C TYR A 22 -51.91 20.05 46.41
N THR A 23 -51.21 19.00 46.86
CA THR A 23 -50.13 19.12 47.86
C THR A 23 -48.86 19.79 47.30
N SER A 24 -48.76 19.92 45.98
CA SER A 24 -47.68 20.66 45.30
C SER A 24 -47.48 22.08 45.81
N SER A 25 -48.57 22.78 46.11
CA SER A 25 -48.55 24.13 46.70
C SER A 25 -47.87 24.19 48.07
N ILE A 26 -47.82 23.08 48.81
CA ILE A 26 -47.22 22.98 50.15
C ILE A 26 -45.71 22.71 50.02
N TYR A 27 -45.32 21.86 49.07
CA TYR A 27 -43.95 21.32 49.02
C TYR A 27 -42.99 22.11 48.15
N ILE A 28 -43.48 22.84 47.15
CA ILE A 28 -42.62 23.59 46.21
C ILE A 28 -41.65 24.54 46.92
N ASN A 29 -42.12 25.22 47.97
CA ASN A 29 -41.31 26.17 48.74
C ASN A 29 -40.27 25.50 49.66
N SER A 30 -40.34 24.17 49.85
CA SER A 30 -39.39 23.45 50.69
C SER A 30 -38.00 23.34 50.05
N GLN A 31 -37.92 23.51 48.72
CA GLN A 31 -36.70 23.46 47.92
C GLN A 31 -35.91 24.79 47.92
N GLU A 32 -36.52 25.90 48.35
CA GLU A 32 -35.89 27.23 48.26
C GLU A 32 -34.68 27.38 49.20
N ARG A 33 -33.63 28.06 48.73
CA ARG A 33 -32.44 28.41 49.55
C ARG A 33 -31.74 27.21 50.18
N MET A 34 -31.81 26.04 49.56
CA MET A 34 -31.10 24.84 49.99
C MET A 34 -29.68 24.84 49.42
N ALA A 35 -28.70 24.53 50.27
CA ALA A 35 -27.30 24.40 49.88
C ALA A 35 -26.97 22.98 49.37
N GLY A 36 -27.39 21.95 50.12
CA GLY A 36 -27.16 20.55 49.83
C GLY A 36 -28.40 19.70 50.08
N ALA A 37 -28.48 19.05 51.24
CA ALA A 37 -29.63 18.25 51.66
C ALA A 37 -30.47 18.96 52.74
N ARG A 38 -31.75 18.63 52.82
CA ARG A 38 -32.67 19.19 53.81
C ARG A 38 -33.75 18.17 54.18
N LEU A 39 -33.99 18.03 55.47
CA LEU A 39 -35.23 17.44 55.98
C LEU A 39 -36.14 18.55 56.51
N VAL A 40 -37.34 18.65 55.96
CA VAL A 40 -38.41 19.52 56.46
C VAL A 40 -39.41 18.65 57.20
N ILE A 41 -39.64 18.95 58.48
CA ILE A 41 -40.72 18.37 59.26
C ILE A 41 -41.81 19.42 59.34
N TYR A 42 -42.93 19.19 58.69
CA TYR A 42 -44.08 20.08 58.69
C TYR A 42 -45.25 19.41 59.39
N ARG A 43 -45.82 20.10 60.38
CA ARG A 43 -46.93 19.59 61.18
C ARG A 43 -48.15 20.49 60.98
N GLU A 44 -49.28 19.87 60.65
CA GLU A 44 -50.56 20.54 60.48
C GLU A 44 -51.66 19.67 61.09
N MET A 45 -52.31 20.17 62.15
CA MET A 45 -53.28 19.40 62.94
C MET A 45 -52.67 18.07 63.42
N ASP A 46 -53.22 16.95 62.95
CA ASP A 46 -52.80 15.59 63.27
C ASP A 46 -51.81 15.00 62.25
N LEU A 47 -51.51 15.74 61.17
CA LEU A 47 -50.61 15.31 60.11
C LEU A 47 -49.18 15.74 60.41
N VAL A 48 -48.25 14.82 60.17
CA VAL A 48 -46.80 15.07 60.20
C VAL A 48 -46.23 14.69 58.85
N HIS A 49 -45.67 15.69 58.17
CA HIS A 49 -45.03 15.57 56.87
C HIS A 49 -43.51 15.55 57.08
N TYR A 50 -42.84 14.54 56.54
CA TYR A 50 -41.40 14.43 56.50
C TYR A 50 -40.96 14.58 55.04
N ILE A 51 -40.47 15.75 54.69
CA ILE A 51 -40.06 16.09 53.33
C ILE A 51 -38.54 16.13 53.29
N TYR A 52 -37.93 15.10 52.69
CA TYR A 52 -36.51 15.08 52.42
C TYR A 52 -36.23 15.59 51.02
N ILE A 53 -35.25 16.47 50.87
CA ILE A 53 -34.84 17.03 49.59
C ILE A 53 -33.32 17.00 49.55
N GLU A 54 -32.80 16.54 48.42
CA GLU A 54 -31.40 16.38 48.13
C GLU A 54 -31.09 17.14 46.84
N LYS A 55 -30.04 17.93 46.85
CA LYS A 55 -29.51 18.54 45.64
C LYS A 55 -28.71 17.51 44.85
N ILE A 56 -28.94 17.44 43.56
CA ILE A 56 -28.24 16.50 42.65
C ILE A 56 -27.42 17.23 41.60
N SER A 57 -27.78 18.48 41.28
CA SER A 57 -27.01 19.38 40.45
C SER A 57 -27.27 20.84 40.86
N LYS A 58 -26.64 21.81 40.17
CA LYS A 58 -26.81 23.23 40.48
C LYS A 58 -28.28 23.67 40.50
N ASP A 59 -29.06 23.18 39.55
CA ASP A 59 -30.45 23.59 39.30
C ASP A 59 -31.44 22.42 39.46
N SER A 60 -30.99 21.26 39.95
CA SER A 60 -31.82 20.06 40.11
C SER A 60 -31.79 19.50 41.53
N THR A 61 -32.98 19.14 42.00
CA THR A 61 -33.20 18.52 43.31
C THR A 61 -34.10 17.30 43.15
N ILE A 62 -33.95 16.35 44.06
CA ILE A 62 -34.82 15.19 44.19
C ILE A 62 -35.20 15.03 45.66
N GLY A 63 -36.38 14.49 45.94
CA GLY A 63 -36.83 14.35 47.30
C GLY A 63 -37.99 13.39 47.46
N PHE A 64 -38.35 13.17 48.72
CA PHE A 64 -39.42 12.31 49.13
C PHE A 64 -40.25 13.01 50.20
N CYS A 65 -41.56 12.79 50.20
CA CYS A 65 -42.43 13.20 51.29
C CYS A 65 -43.18 11.99 51.83
N LEU A 66 -43.10 11.79 53.15
CA LEU A 66 -43.95 10.85 53.87
C LEU A 66 -44.91 11.62 54.77
N ILE A 67 -46.19 11.25 54.72
CA ILE A 67 -47.22 11.87 55.55
C ILE A 67 -47.83 10.82 56.46
N PHE A 68 -47.79 11.10 57.76
CA PHE A 68 -48.36 10.26 58.80
C PHE A 68 -49.52 10.97 59.47
N ASN A 69 -50.59 10.22 59.74
CA ASN A 69 -51.72 10.69 60.54
C ASN A 69 -51.56 10.17 61.97
N LYS A 70 -51.54 11.09 62.95
CA LYS A 70 -51.38 10.79 64.38
C LYS A 70 -50.17 9.92 64.72
N ALA A 71 -49.09 10.02 63.95
CA ALA A 71 -47.86 9.30 64.23
C ALA A 71 -46.65 10.16 63.86
N TYR A 72 -45.54 9.92 64.56
CA TYR A 72 -44.27 10.58 64.31
C TYR A 72 -43.09 9.65 64.61
N PHE A 73 -41.93 9.97 64.04
CA PHE A 73 -40.69 9.26 64.28
C PHE A 73 -39.95 9.84 65.48
N GLN A 74 -39.57 9.00 66.44
CA GLN A 74 -38.67 9.38 67.54
C GLN A 74 -37.21 9.51 67.07
N LYS A 75 -36.86 8.95 65.91
CA LYS A 75 -35.52 9.04 65.32
C LYS A 75 -35.51 9.66 63.91
N PRO A 76 -35.87 10.95 63.74
CA PRO A 76 -35.93 11.59 62.41
C PRO A 76 -34.63 11.53 61.61
N THR A 77 -33.46 11.51 62.26
CA THR A 77 -32.16 11.39 61.57
C THR A 77 -32.00 10.07 60.82
N GLN A 78 -32.72 9.01 61.21
CA GLN A 78 -32.70 7.73 60.50
C GLN A 78 -33.47 7.79 59.18
N LEU A 79 -34.44 8.71 59.05
CA LEU A 79 -35.11 8.97 57.78
C LEU A 79 -34.16 9.60 56.78
N ILE A 80 -33.32 10.55 57.22
CA ILE A 80 -32.29 11.18 56.37
C ILE A 80 -31.40 10.09 55.78
N LYS A 81 -30.92 9.16 56.62
CA LYS A 81 -30.08 8.04 56.18
C LYS A 81 -30.81 7.11 55.21
N LEU A 82 -32.08 6.79 55.47
CA LEU A 82 -32.90 5.96 54.60
C LEU A 82 -33.05 6.61 53.21
N PHE A 83 -33.46 7.87 53.16
CA PHE A 83 -33.70 8.56 51.90
C PHE A 83 -32.42 8.76 51.09
N ARG A 84 -31.31 9.13 51.75
CA ARG A 84 -30.01 9.20 51.09
C ARG A 84 -29.61 7.85 50.51
N HIS A 85 -29.79 6.77 51.27
CA HIS A 85 -29.53 5.42 50.79
C HIS A 85 -30.39 5.06 49.57
N ILE A 86 -31.69 5.39 49.58
CA ILE A 86 -32.58 5.15 48.43
C ILE A 86 -32.08 5.90 47.19
N ILE A 87 -31.68 7.17 47.33
CA ILE A 87 -31.16 7.95 46.20
C ILE A 87 -29.86 7.35 45.69
N GLU A 88 -28.87 7.16 46.57
CA GLU A 88 -27.53 6.72 46.21
C GLU A 88 -27.48 5.29 45.67
N LYS A 89 -28.32 4.39 46.20
CA LYS A 89 -28.28 2.95 45.89
C LYS A 89 -29.37 2.51 44.95
N GLN A 90 -30.62 2.91 45.16
CA GLN A 90 -31.71 2.38 44.33
C GLN A 90 -31.90 3.22 43.07
N LEU A 91 -32.00 4.53 43.25
CA LEU A 91 -32.33 5.41 42.13
C LEU A 91 -31.18 5.53 41.13
N ILE A 92 -29.97 5.83 41.61
CA ILE A 92 -28.78 5.96 40.75
C ILE A 92 -28.42 4.64 40.08
N GLU A 93 -28.42 3.50 40.79
CA GLU A 93 -28.05 2.21 40.20
C GLU A 93 -29.10 1.73 39.17
N SER A 94 -30.40 2.03 39.37
CA SER A 94 -31.42 1.72 38.38
C SER A 94 -31.27 2.51 37.08
N GLY A 95 -30.77 3.76 37.16
CA GLY A 95 -30.67 4.69 36.04
C GLY A 95 -32.01 5.14 35.45
N GLU A 96 -33.15 4.68 35.99
CA GLU A 96 -34.47 4.95 35.43
C GLU A 96 -34.93 6.39 35.71
N LEU A 97 -34.70 6.88 36.93
CA LEU A 97 -35.14 8.20 37.38
C LEU A 97 -34.02 9.25 37.29
N ILE A 98 -32.85 8.91 37.85
CA ILE A 98 -31.65 9.75 37.84
C ILE A 98 -30.45 8.91 37.40
N ARG A 99 -29.46 9.54 36.77
CA ARG A 99 -28.23 8.88 36.30
C ARG A 99 -27.05 9.85 36.34
N TYR A 100 -25.84 9.30 36.27
CA TYR A 100 -24.65 10.09 35.98
C TYR A 100 -24.58 10.41 34.49
N THR A 101 -24.32 11.67 34.17
CA THR A 101 -23.89 12.12 32.85
C THR A 101 -22.48 11.61 32.54
N GLU A 102 -22.06 11.74 31.29
CA GLU A 102 -20.66 11.52 30.88
C GLU A 102 -19.67 12.43 31.64
N ASN A 103 -20.15 13.56 32.16
CA ASN A 103 -19.35 14.50 32.95
C ASN A 103 -19.26 14.11 34.44
N GLY A 104 -19.97 13.07 34.88
CA GLY A 104 -20.06 12.68 36.29
C GLY A 104 -21.03 13.52 37.12
N GLU A 105 -21.79 14.43 36.50
CA GLU A 105 -22.87 15.18 37.13
C GLU A 105 -24.15 14.32 37.15
N LEU A 106 -24.94 14.41 38.22
CA LEU A 106 -26.23 13.74 38.28
C LEU A 106 -27.29 14.53 37.54
N GLU A 107 -28.09 13.84 36.72
CA GLU A 107 -29.22 14.41 36.00
C GLU A 107 -30.46 13.51 36.10
N PHE A 108 -31.63 14.10 35.84
CA PHE A 108 -32.86 13.33 35.63
C PHE A 108 -32.84 12.66 34.26
N ASN A 109 -33.19 11.38 34.20
CA ASN A 109 -33.37 10.63 32.95
C ASN A 109 -34.82 10.69 32.43
N ILE A 110 -35.72 11.36 33.16
CA ILE A 110 -37.11 11.55 32.79
C ILE A 110 -37.48 13.04 32.80
N LYS A 111 -38.50 13.38 32.02
CA LYS A 111 -38.99 14.77 31.90
C LYS A 111 -39.96 15.18 33.00
N SER A 112 -40.61 14.20 33.63
CA SER A 112 -41.62 14.42 34.68
C SER A 112 -41.75 13.16 35.53
N LEU A 113 -41.97 13.34 36.84
CA LEU A 113 -42.02 12.23 37.79
C LEU A 113 -43.21 11.29 37.59
N ASN A 114 -44.27 11.74 36.92
CA ASN A 114 -45.41 10.89 36.58
C ASN A 114 -45.04 9.72 35.63
N LEU A 115 -43.93 9.82 34.91
CA LEU A 115 -43.40 8.74 34.07
C LEU A 115 -42.76 7.61 34.91
N TYR A 116 -42.46 7.86 36.18
CA TYR A 116 -41.83 6.90 37.10
C TYR A 116 -42.83 6.12 37.97
N ALA A 117 -44.09 6.00 37.54
CA ALA A 117 -45.17 5.39 38.33
C ALA A 117 -44.87 3.94 38.79
N LYS A 118 -44.19 3.13 37.97
CA LYS A 118 -43.81 1.75 38.35
C LYS A 118 -42.78 1.74 39.46
N GLY A 119 -41.68 2.49 39.29
CA GLY A 119 -40.64 2.62 40.30
C GLY A 119 -41.15 3.25 41.59
N TYR A 120 -42.09 4.19 41.51
CA TYR A 120 -42.77 4.75 42.67
C TYR A 120 -43.44 3.68 43.55
N ASN A 121 -44.19 2.75 42.96
CA ASN A 121 -44.85 1.69 43.74
C ASN A 121 -43.82 0.79 44.41
N HIS A 122 -42.76 0.40 43.69
CA HIS A 122 -41.66 -0.38 44.27
C HIS A 122 -40.97 0.33 45.44
N LEU A 123 -40.73 1.64 45.33
CA LEU A 123 -40.18 2.45 46.42
C LEU A 123 -41.13 2.53 47.61
N LYS A 124 -42.42 2.71 47.37
CA LYS A 124 -43.43 2.74 48.42
C LYS A 124 -43.48 1.42 49.18
N ASP A 125 -43.45 0.30 48.46
CA ASP A 125 -43.43 -1.04 49.04
C ASP A 125 -42.14 -1.29 49.82
N TYR A 126 -40.99 -0.87 49.27
CA TYR A 126 -39.70 -0.94 49.95
C TYR A 126 -39.67 -0.14 51.26
N ILE A 127 -40.15 1.11 51.25
CA ILE A 127 -40.20 1.95 52.46
C ILE A 127 -41.17 1.35 53.49
N ASN A 128 -42.31 0.81 53.05
CA ASN A 128 -43.25 0.10 53.92
C ASN A 128 -42.57 -1.10 54.60
N ALA A 129 -41.91 -1.96 53.82
CA ALA A 129 -41.20 -3.13 54.33
C ALA A 129 -40.09 -2.72 55.31
N GLU A 130 -39.29 -1.70 54.98
CA GLU A 130 -38.22 -1.20 55.85
C GLU A 130 -38.75 -0.75 57.22
N PHE A 131 -39.92 -0.10 57.28
CA PHE A 131 -40.54 0.30 58.54
C PHE A 131 -41.14 -0.87 59.32
N GLU A 132 -41.68 -1.88 58.64
CA GLU A 132 -42.28 -3.06 59.25
C GLU A 132 -41.23 -4.03 59.79
N ASP A 133 -40.13 -4.23 59.05
CA ASP A 133 -39.05 -5.13 59.41
C ASP A 133 -38.11 -4.52 60.46
N ASN A 134 -37.99 -3.17 60.50
CA ASN A 134 -37.06 -2.47 61.40
C ASN A 134 -37.75 -1.43 62.32
N PRO A 135 -38.79 -1.78 63.09
CA PRO A 135 -39.57 -0.81 63.85
C PRO A 135 -38.75 -0.07 64.93
N SER A 136 -37.76 -0.74 65.54
CA SER A 136 -36.88 -0.15 66.57
C SER A 136 -35.87 0.87 66.03
N LYS A 137 -35.54 0.80 64.73
CA LYS A 137 -34.65 1.72 64.05
C LYS A 137 -35.27 3.12 63.93
N TYR A 138 -36.57 3.17 63.69
CA TYR A 138 -37.33 4.40 63.47
C TYR A 138 -38.11 4.87 64.69
N ALA A 139 -38.49 3.93 65.56
CA ALA A 139 -39.23 4.16 66.81
C ALA A 139 -40.44 5.08 66.57
N VAL A 140 -41.41 4.57 65.80
CA VAL A 140 -42.64 5.31 65.48
C VAL A 140 -43.56 5.30 66.70
N GLU A 141 -44.04 6.47 67.10
CA GLU A 141 -44.97 6.64 68.22
C GLU A 141 -46.24 7.37 67.80
N VAL A 142 -47.30 7.14 68.59
CA VAL A 142 -48.59 7.82 68.41
C VAL A 142 -48.48 9.27 68.86
N LEU A 143 -48.92 10.18 68.00
CA LEU A 143 -48.97 11.59 68.29
C LEU A 143 -50.23 11.91 69.11
N ASN A 144 -50.06 12.19 70.39
CA ASN A 144 -51.17 12.46 71.32
C ASN A 144 -51.66 13.92 71.33
N THR A 145 -51.09 14.78 70.49
CA THR A 145 -51.44 16.19 70.42
C THR A 145 -51.75 16.59 68.99
N SER A 146 -52.69 17.51 68.80
CA SER A 146 -52.90 18.18 67.51
C SER A 146 -52.15 19.51 67.54
N PHE A 147 -51.41 19.83 66.47
CA PHE A 147 -50.80 21.15 66.37
C PHE A 147 -51.84 22.17 65.91
N ASN A 148 -52.20 23.11 66.78
CA ASN A 148 -53.08 24.24 66.48
C ASN A 148 -52.44 25.61 66.81
N GLY A 149 -51.13 25.63 67.03
CA GLY A 149 -50.37 26.81 67.47
C GLY A 149 -50.04 27.80 66.35
N ILE A 150 -49.32 28.87 66.72
CA ILE A 150 -48.84 29.88 65.77
C ILE A 150 -47.88 29.25 64.77
N ARG A 151 -48.11 29.50 63.48
CA ARG A 151 -47.20 29.08 62.40
C ARG A 151 -45.84 29.76 62.61
N SER A 152 -44.82 28.96 62.93
CA SER A 152 -43.44 29.38 63.16
C SER A 152 -42.47 28.34 62.63
N GLU A 153 -41.32 28.82 62.17
CA GLU A 153 -40.26 28.03 61.55
C GLU A 153 -38.98 28.11 62.38
N ILE A 154 -38.23 27.02 62.43
CA ILE A 154 -36.88 26.98 62.99
C ILE A 154 -35.94 26.20 62.07
N GLU A 155 -34.70 26.67 61.95
CA GLU A 155 -33.63 26.00 61.23
C GLU A 155 -32.61 25.39 62.18
N LEU A 156 -32.21 24.16 61.90
CA LEU A 156 -31.22 23.37 62.62
C LEU A 156 -30.15 22.89 61.63
N ASN A 157 -28.90 22.75 62.09
CA ASN A 157 -27.83 22.17 61.29
C ASN A 157 -27.82 20.64 61.46
N ALA A 158 -27.93 19.89 60.36
CA ALA A 158 -27.99 18.43 60.33
C ALA A 158 -26.78 17.74 60.97
N LYS A 159 -25.60 18.37 60.95
CA LYS A 159 -24.37 17.81 61.54
C LYS A 159 -24.36 17.85 63.07
N VAL A 160 -25.14 18.74 63.67
CA VAL A 160 -25.15 19.00 65.12
C VAL A 160 -26.48 18.59 65.75
N ALA A 161 -27.58 18.67 64.99
CA ALA A 161 -28.91 18.39 65.48
C ALA A 161 -29.08 16.93 65.91
N THR A 162 -29.41 16.72 67.18
CA THR A 162 -29.80 15.39 67.69
C THR A 162 -31.29 15.13 67.42
N ASP A 163 -31.70 13.86 67.41
CA ASP A 163 -33.12 13.49 67.31
C ASP A 163 -33.96 14.20 68.39
N GLU A 164 -33.45 14.30 69.62
CA GLU A 164 -34.10 15.01 70.73
C GLU A 164 -34.32 16.51 70.44
N GLN A 165 -33.31 17.20 69.91
CA GLN A 165 -33.44 18.62 69.54
C GLN A 165 -34.48 18.84 68.43
N ILE A 166 -34.54 17.91 67.46
CA ILE A 166 -35.52 17.94 66.38
C ILE A 166 -36.93 17.75 66.96
N LEU A 167 -37.12 16.79 67.87
CA LEU A 167 -38.41 16.53 68.53
C LEU A 167 -38.89 17.70 69.41
N ILE A 168 -37.99 18.29 70.20
CA ILE A 168 -38.29 19.49 70.99
C ILE A 168 -38.73 20.62 70.05
N SER A 169 -38.02 20.82 68.95
CA SER A 169 -38.36 21.83 67.94
C SER A 169 -39.73 21.56 67.30
N MET A 170 -40.02 20.31 66.95
CA MET A 170 -41.30 19.88 66.38
C MET A 170 -42.48 20.07 67.35
N SER A 171 -42.24 20.05 68.66
CA SER A 171 -43.28 20.34 69.66
C SER A 171 -43.63 21.83 69.76
N ARG A 172 -42.71 22.73 69.39
CA ARG A 172 -42.83 24.19 69.54
C ARG A 172 -43.16 24.90 68.23
N HIS A 173 -42.68 24.36 67.11
CA HIS A 173 -42.77 24.94 65.79
C HIS A 173 -43.53 24.02 64.86
N ASN A 174 -44.30 24.59 63.94
CA ASN A 174 -45.03 23.78 62.95
C ASN A 174 -44.13 23.38 61.78
N LYS A 175 -42.99 24.06 61.59
CA LYS A 175 -42.01 23.75 60.55
C LYS A 175 -40.61 23.72 61.13
N VAL A 176 -39.94 22.59 61.00
CA VAL A 176 -38.55 22.40 61.41
C VAL A 176 -37.73 22.07 60.16
N LEU A 177 -36.72 22.88 59.89
CA LEU A 177 -35.79 22.70 58.79
C LEU A 177 -34.48 22.14 59.33
N VAL A 178 -34.06 20.96 58.90
CA VAL A 178 -32.78 20.35 59.25
C VAL A 178 -31.91 20.38 58.00
N ASN A 179 -30.97 21.34 57.96
CA ASN A 179 -30.17 21.67 56.78
C ASN A 179 -28.78 21.02 56.83
N GLU A 180 -28.34 20.47 55.70
CA GLU A 180 -26.96 20.05 55.47
C GLU A 180 -26.34 20.91 54.35
N ASP A 181 -25.13 21.41 54.60
CA ASP A 181 -24.45 22.35 53.72
C ASP A 181 -23.99 21.71 52.40
N VAL A 182 -23.91 20.37 52.34
CA VAL A 182 -23.35 19.61 51.22
C VAL A 182 -24.37 18.55 50.81
N GLY A 183 -24.67 18.48 49.52
CA GLY A 183 -25.51 17.44 48.95
C GLY A 183 -24.68 16.35 48.25
N ILE A 184 -25.36 15.35 47.69
CA ILE A 184 -24.71 14.22 47.01
C ILE A 184 -23.93 14.62 45.75
N GLU A 185 -24.16 15.80 45.18
CA GLU A 185 -23.42 16.31 44.03
C GLU A 185 -21.92 16.49 44.31
N TYR A 186 -21.53 16.61 45.58
CA TYR A 186 -20.13 16.67 46.01
C TYR A 186 -19.61 15.35 46.61
N GLY A 187 -20.38 14.27 46.47
CA GLY A 187 -20.00 12.94 46.95
C GLY A 187 -18.76 12.37 46.27
N TYR A 188 -18.27 11.24 46.77
CA TYR A 188 -17.06 10.58 46.25
C TYR A 188 -17.20 10.08 44.80
N ILE A 189 -18.41 9.67 44.39
CA ILE A 189 -18.64 9.10 43.05
C ILE A 189 -18.45 10.16 41.94
N PRO A 190 -19.10 11.34 41.99
CA PRO A 190 -18.82 12.43 41.05
C PRO A 190 -17.33 12.77 40.93
N GLN A 191 -16.62 12.82 42.06
CA GLN A 191 -15.18 13.11 42.09
C GLN A 191 -14.35 12.04 41.38
N ILE A 192 -14.68 10.77 41.57
CA ILE A 192 -14.03 9.66 40.85
C ILE A 192 -14.27 9.78 39.35
N ILE A 193 -15.52 10.00 38.91
CA ILE A 193 -15.84 10.11 37.49
C ILE A 193 -15.07 11.27 36.86
N ALA A 194 -15.02 12.42 37.52
CA ALA A 194 -14.23 13.57 37.07
C ALA A 194 -12.73 13.24 36.96
N SER A 195 -12.16 12.56 37.96
CA SER A 195 -10.75 12.16 37.97
C SER A 195 -10.40 11.15 36.87
N LEU A 196 -11.28 10.18 36.62
CA LEU A 196 -11.12 9.17 35.57
C LEU A 196 -11.17 9.82 34.19
N ARG A 197 -12.03 10.82 34.02
CA ARG A 197 -12.09 11.59 32.78
C ARG A 197 -10.82 12.39 32.54
N GLU A 198 -10.30 13.08 33.56
CA GLU A 198 -9.06 13.83 33.44
C GLU A 198 -7.90 12.91 33.04
N GLN A 199 -7.82 11.72 33.64
CA GLN A 199 -6.85 10.70 33.27
C GLN A 199 -7.04 10.20 31.84
N ASN A 200 -8.27 9.90 31.42
CA ASN A 200 -8.57 9.47 30.05
C ASN A 200 -8.24 10.55 29.02
N GLN A 201 -8.49 11.82 29.31
CA GLN A 201 -8.14 12.92 28.42
C GLN A 201 -6.63 13.05 28.27
N LYS A 202 -5.87 13.01 29.38
CA LYS A 202 -4.40 13.02 29.34
C LYS A 202 -3.85 11.84 28.55
N ALA A 203 -4.39 10.65 28.76
CA ALA A 203 -4.00 9.46 28.01
C ALA A 203 -4.29 9.60 26.52
N HIS A 204 -5.42 10.21 26.13
CA HIS A 204 -5.77 10.43 24.73
C HIS A 204 -4.84 11.46 24.06
N GLU A 205 -4.49 12.53 24.77
CA GLU A 205 -3.51 13.52 24.32
C GLU A 205 -2.11 12.90 24.16
N GLU A 206 -1.69 12.04 25.09
CA GLU A 206 -0.42 11.31 25.01
C GLU A 206 -0.39 10.33 23.84
N VAL A 207 -1.46 9.56 23.63
CA VAL A 207 -1.59 8.66 22.46
C VAL A 207 -1.47 9.45 21.16
N LYS A 208 -2.14 10.60 21.07
CA LYS A 208 -2.06 11.47 19.88
C LYS A 208 -0.63 11.98 19.67
N PHE A 209 0.02 12.46 20.73
CA PHE A 209 1.41 12.90 20.67
C PHE A 209 2.36 11.80 20.19
N LEU A 210 2.25 10.59 20.75
CA LEU A 210 3.07 9.43 20.37
C LEU A 210 2.79 8.98 18.93
N GLN A 211 1.55 9.09 18.44
CA GLN A 211 1.22 8.83 17.04
C GLN A 211 1.89 9.86 16.12
N GLU A 212 1.80 11.15 16.45
CA GLU A 212 2.47 12.21 15.70
C GLU A 212 3.99 12.00 15.67
N GLU A 213 4.61 11.69 16.81
CA GLU A 213 6.04 11.39 16.90
C GLU A 213 6.43 10.16 16.05
N ASN A 214 5.66 9.08 16.11
CA ASN A 214 5.89 7.89 15.28
C ASN A 214 5.82 8.22 13.78
N THR A 215 4.87 9.05 13.34
CA THR A 215 4.79 9.44 11.93
C THR A 215 6.00 10.26 11.48
N VAL A 216 6.57 11.08 12.37
CA VAL A 216 7.80 11.85 12.09
C VAL A 216 9.00 10.92 12.00
N LEU A 217 9.12 9.97 12.93
CA LEU A 217 10.19 8.97 12.91
C LEU A 217 10.13 8.09 11.65
N ASP A 218 8.94 7.67 11.22
CA ASP A 218 8.76 6.90 10.00
C ASP A 218 9.17 7.68 8.74
N LYS A 219 8.85 8.98 8.69
CA LYS A 219 9.31 9.87 7.60
C LYS A 219 10.84 9.97 7.59
N LYS A 220 11.48 10.15 8.75
CA LYS A 220 12.96 10.19 8.86
C LYS A 220 13.59 8.86 8.43
N LYS A 221 13.00 7.73 8.85
CA LYS A 221 13.47 6.39 8.47
C LYS A 221 13.40 6.18 6.95
N LYS A 222 12.31 6.59 6.30
CA LYS A 222 12.18 6.54 4.83
C LYS A 222 13.22 7.43 4.15
N GLN A 223 13.44 8.65 4.63
CA GLN A 223 14.50 9.53 4.09
C GLN A 223 15.88 8.89 4.21
N TYR A 224 16.18 8.28 5.36
CA TYR A 224 17.45 7.58 5.55
C TYR A 224 17.61 6.39 4.59
N GLN A 225 16.54 5.61 4.35
CA GLN A 225 16.56 4.53 3.36
C GLN A 225 16.87 5.04 1.94
N TYR A 226 16.27 6.17 1.52
CA TYR A 226 16.59 6.78 0.23
C TYR A 226 18.04 7.26 0.15
N ILE A 227 18.58 7.86 1.21
CA ILE A 227 19.98 8.29 1.27
C ILE A 227 20.91 7.08 1.10
N VAL A 228 20.65 5.98 1.83
CA VAL A 228 21.46 4.76 1.73
C VAL A 228 21.44 4.20 0.30
N ILE A 229 20.27 4.13 -0.34
CA ILE A 229 20.14 3.68 -1.74
C ILE A 229 20.94 4.60 -2.67
N LEU A 230 20.84 5.92 -2.49
CA LEU A 230 21.58 6.90 -3.31
C LEU A 230 23.10 6.73 -3.15
N THR A 231 23.58 6.51 -1.92
CA THR A 231 25.01 6.24 -1.66
C THR A 231 25.48 4.99 -2.39
N VAL A 232 24.69 3.91 -2.39
CA VAL A 232 25.01 2.67 -3.12
C VAL A 232 25.08 2.92 -4.63
N ILE A 233 24.14 3.69 -5.20
CA ILE A 233 24.15 4.04 -6.63
C ILE A 233 25.40 4.85 -6.99
N ILE A 234 25.77 5.85 -6.17
CA ILE A 234 26.98 6.64 -6.39
C ILE A 234 28.23 5.75 -6.38
N LEU A 235 28.31 4.81 -5.42
CA LEU A 235 29.40 3.84 -5.34
C LEU A 235 29.52 2.98 -6.61
N LEU A 236 28.38 2.48 -7.11
CA LEU A 236 28.34 1.72 -8.36
C LEU A 236 28.77 2.57 -9.57
N CYS A 237 28.35 3.83 -9.63
CA CYS A 237 28.80 4.76 -10.68
C CYS A 237 30.30 5.02 -10.63
N CYS A 238 30.88 5.20 -9.43
CA CYS A 238 32.32 5.36 -9.26
C CYS A 238 33.09 4.12 -9.74
N ILE A 239 32.60 2.92 -9.42
CA ILE A 239 33.19 1.66 -9.91
C ILE A 239 33.11 1.59 -11.45
N GLY A 240 31.95 1.91 -12.03
CA GLY A 240 31.77 1.92 -13.49
C GLY A 240 32.69 2.91 -14.20
N LEU A 241 32.86 4.12 -13.65
CA LEU A 241 33.79 5.12 -14.18
C LEU A 241 35.25 4.65 -14.10
N TYR A 242 35.64 3.95 -13.04
CA TYR A 242 36.98 3.40 -12.90
C TYR A 242 37.27 2.34 -13.97
N LEU A 243 36.34 1.39 -14.19
CA LEU A 243 36.47 0.38 -15.24
C LEU A 243 36.53 1.01 -16.64
N PHE A 244 35.71 2.04 -16.88
CA PHE A 244 35.72 2.78 -18.14
C PHE A 244 37.04 3.52 -18.37
N TYR A 245 37.60 4.13 -17.32
CA TYR A 245 38.92 4.76 -17.37
C TYR A 245 40.01 3.75 -17.75
N GLU A 246 40.01 2.57 -17.13
CA GLU A 246 40.96 1.51 -17.43
C GLU A 246 40.86 1.05 -18.90
N GLU A 247 39.64 0.93 -19.44
CA GLU A 247 39.44 0.58 -20.84
C GLU A 247 39.91 1.67 -21.80
N ILE A 248 39.69 2.95 -21.48
CA ILE A 248 40.24 4.08 -22.26
C ILE A 248 41.76 4.03 -22.28
N VAL A 249 42.40 3.85 -21.12
CA VAL A 249 43.87 3.78 -21.03
C VAL A 249 44.41 2.60 -21.86
N ASN A 250 43.78 1.43 -21.75
CA ASN A 250 44.14 0.26 -22.55
C ASN A 250 43.96 0.49 -24.06
N LYS A 251 42.87 1.15 -24.48
CA LYS A 251 42.66 1.52 -25.89
C LYS A 251 43.69 2.54 -26.35
N SER A 252 44.03 3.54 -25.54
CA SER A 252 45.08 4.51 -25.85
C SER A 252 46.44 3.85 -26.05
N ASN A 253 46.79 2.88 -25.18
CA ASN A 253 48.02 2.11 -25.32
C ASN A 253 48.04 1.28 -26.61
N LYS A 254 46.91 0.65 -26.98
CA LYS A 254 46.78 -0.08 -28.25
C LYS A 254 46.88 0.85 -29.47
N ILE A 255 46.28 2.04 -29.41
CA ILE A 255 46.38 3.04 -30.47
C ILE A 255 47.83 3.48 -30.66
N ASN A 256 48.55 3.79 -29.59
CA ASN A 256 49.97 4.15 -29.66
C ASN A 256 50.81 3.02 -30.29
N LEU A 257 50.53 1.76 -29.95
CA LEU A 257 51.21 0.60 -30.53
C LEU A 257 50.85 0.38 -32.02
N LEU A 258 49.62 0.68 -32.41
CA LEU A 258 49.21 0.66 -33.81
C LEU A 258 49.88 1.79 -34.60
N GLU A 259 50.00 2.99 -34.04
CA GLU A 259 50.70 4.10 -34.67
C GLU A 259 52.18 3.79 -34.91
N THR A 260 52.88 3.19 -33.95
CA THR A 260 54.27 2.75 -34.15
C THR A 260 54.37 1.67 -35.21
N THR A 261 53.46 0.69 -35.21
CA THR A 261 53.42 -0.38 -36.22
C THR A 261 53.15 0.19 -37.62
N VAL A 262 52.23 1.14 -37.76
CA VAL A 262 51.95 1.83 -39.03
C VAL A 262 53.15 2.66 -39.48
N ALA A 263 53.84 3.35 -38.57
CA ALA A 263 55.06 4.10 -38.88
C ALA A 263 56.17 3.17 -39.40
N ASP A 264 56.36 2.00 -38.78
CA ASP A 264 57.34 1.01 -39.20
C ASP A 264 56.97 0.36 -40.53
N GLN A 265 55.70 -0.01 -40.74
CA GLN A 265 55.22 -0.48 -42.03
C GLN A 265 55.41 0.56 -43.13
N LYS A 266 55.17 1.85 -42.83
CA LYS A 266 55.41 2.95 -43.78
C LYS A 266 56.89 3.08 -44.14
N ARG A 267 57.81 2.87 -43.18
CA ARG A 267 59.26 2.79 -43.44
C ARG A 267 59.60 1.61 -44.36
N ILE A 268 59.04 0.43 -44.09
CA ILE A 268 59.23 -0.78 -44.92
C ILE A 268 58.67 -0.58 -46.35
N ILE A 269 57.50 0.05 -46.49
CA ILE A 269 56.92 0.37 -47.80
C ILE A 269 57.83 1.34 -48.56
N ASN A 270 58.38 2.36 -47.88
CA ASN A 270 59.28 3.32 -48.52
C ASN A 270 60.59 2.65 -48.98
N SER A 271 61.21 1.79 -48.16
CA SER A 271 62.39 1.04 -48.58
C SER A 271 62.08 0.05 -49.70
N SER A 272 60.91 -0.60 -49.67
CA SER A 272 60.45 -1.44 -50.78
C SER A 272 60.22 -0.63 -52.06
N LYS A 273 59.72 0.61 -51.97
CA LYS A 273 59.55 1.51 -53.11
C LYS A 273 60.90 1.88 -53.73
N GLU A 274 61.89 2.20 -52.90
CA GLU A 274 63.27 2.43 -53.35
C GLU A 274 63.84 1.19 -54.05
N ASN A 275 63.65 0.01 -53.45
CA ASN A 275 64.06 -1.26 -54.07
C ASN A 275 63.35 -1.52 -55.40
N THR A 276 62.05 -1.22 -55.52
CA THR A 276 61.33 -1.34 -56.81
C THR A 276 61.81 -0.31 -57.83
N ALA A 277 62.24 0.89 -57.44
CA ALA A 277 62.85 1.85 -58.35
C ALA A 277 64.19 1.34 -58.89
N ILE A 278 65.03 0.74 -58.02
CA ILE A 278 66.28 0.09 -58.40
C ILE A 278 66.01 -1.10 -59.33
N LEU A 279 65.04 -1.96 -59.00
CA LEU A 279 64.61 -3.08 -59.84
C LEU A 279 64.05 -2.61 -61.18
N ASN A 280 63.29 -1.51 -61.23
CA ASN A 280 62.78 -0.96 -62.48
C ASN A 280 63.89 -0.39 -63.37
N LEU A 281 64.94 0.19 -62.80
CA LEU A 281 66.15 0.54 -63.55
C LEU A 281 66.84 -0.70 -64.11
N LYS A 282 66.94 -1.77 -63.30
CA LYS A 282 67.49 -3.06 -63.74
C LYS A 282 66.63 -3.75 -64.80
N ILE A 283 65.30 -3.65 -64.70
CA ILE A 283 64.33 -4.12 -65.72
C ILE A 283 64.45 -3.28 -66.99
N LYS A 284 64.70 -1.96 -66.90
CA LYS A 284 64.94 -1.11 -68.08
C LYS A 284 66.22 -1.51 -68.80
N GLU A 285 67.24 -1.92 -68.05
CA GLU A 285 68.51 -2.43 -68.57
C GLU A 285 68.37 -3.84 -69.17
N LEU A 286 67.60 -4.72 -68.53
CA LEU A 286 67.26 -6.05 -69.04
C LEU A 286 66.30 -6.01 -70.24
N LYS A 287 65.36 -5.06 -70.30
CA LYS A 287 64.50 -4.82 -71.47
C LYS A 287 65.31 -4.39 -72.69
N LYS A 288 66.40 -3.65 -72.48
CA LYS A 288 67.36 -3.29 -73.54
C LYS A 288 68.17 -4.50 -74.05
N GLN A 289 68.26 -5.56 -73.25
CA GLN A 289 68.88 -6.84 -73.64
C GLN A 289 67.89 -7.86 -74.22
N ALA A 290 66.59 -7.70 -73.94
CA ALA A 290 65.52 -8.62 -74.33
C ALA A 290 64.89 -8.34 -75.71
N GLU A 291 65.27 -7.27 -76.42
CA GLU A 291 64.81 -6.96 -77.80
C GLU A 291 65.35 -7.93 -78.90
N LYS A 292 65.93 -9.09 -78.52
CA LYS A 292 66.52 -10.03 -79.48
C LYS A 292 65.90 -11.43 -79.56
N PHE A 293 64.79 -11.74 -78.89
CA PHE A 293 64.11 -13.02 -79.08
C PHE A 293 62.57 -12.93 -78.98
N SER A 294 61.94 -13.67 -79.89
CA SER A 294 60.53 -13.73 -80.24
C SER A 294 59.62 -14.52 -79.29
N HIS A 295 58.32 -14.21 -79.39
CA HIS A 295 57.16 -15.13 -79.44
C HIS A 295 56.44 -15.64 -78.17
N PHE A 296 55.10 -15.45 -78.22
CA PHE A 296 53.98 -16.37 -77.91
C PHE A 296 53.26 -16.39 -76.53
N SER A 297 51.90 -16.50 -76.64
CA SER A 297 50.90 -17.18 -75.76
C SER A 297 50.36 -16.47 -74.48
N TYR A 298 49.09 -16.56 -74.01
CA TYR A 298 47.80 -17.14 -74.47
C TYR A 298 46.63 -16.87 -73.44
N THR A 299 45.36 -16.78 -73.92
CA THR A 299 44.02 -17.29 -73.41
C THR A 299 43.53 -17.09 -71.94
N THR A 300 42.25 -17.10 -71.49
CA THR A 300 40.83 -17.23 -71.97
C THR A 300 39.86 -17.12 -70.76
N GLY A 301 38.59 -16.67 -70.94
CA GLY A 301 37.35 -17.48 -70.75
C GLY A 301 36.75 -17.46 -69.32
N ALA A 302 35.43 -17.49 -69.06
CA ALA A 302 34.39 -18.30 -69.68
C ALA A 302 32.96 -17.77 -69.42
N THR A 303 32.07 -18.03 -70.38
CA THR A 303 30.60 -18.00 -70.31
C THR A 303 30.07 -19.35 -69.83
N PHE A 304 29.06 -19.35 -68.93
CA PHE A 304 28.40 -20.58 -68.47
C PHE A 304 27.46 -21.15 -69.55
N ARG A 305 27.72 -22.38 -70.00
CA ARG A 305 26.76 -23.22 -70.72
C ARG A 305 26.00 -24.09 -69.73
N ASN A 306 24.67 -24.13 -69.88
CA ASN A 306 23.79 -25.11 -69.25
C ASN A 306 24.30 -26.52 -69.57
N ALA A 307 24.72 -27.24 -68.55
CA ALA A 307 24.91 -28.68 -68.59
C ALA A 307 23.97 -29.26 -67.54
N ASP A 308 22.81 -29.70 -68.03
CA ASP A 308 21.99 -30.70 -67.38
C ASP A 308 22.80 -31.97 -67.28
N ASN A 309 23.39 -32.19 -66.11
CA ASN A 309 23.72 -33.48 -65.55
C ASN A 309 23.79 -33.24 -64.04
N ALA A 310 22.85 -33.86 -63.33
CA ALA A 310 22.97 -34.11 -61.91
C ALA A 310 24.38 -34.73 -61.68
N ASP A 311 25.19 -34.23 -60.76
CA ASP A 311 25.16 -34.86 -59.45
C ASP A 311 25.64 -34.00 -58.26
N ASN A 312 26.11 -32.76 -58.43
CA ASN A 312 26.64 -31.98 -57.28
C ASN A 312 26.15 -30.53 -57.30
N THR A 313 24.83 -30.33 -57.26
CA THR A 313 24.21 -28.99 -57.24
C THR A 313 23.32 -28.80 -56.01
N TRP A 314 23.48 -27.65 -55.36
CA TRP A 314 22.71 -27.23 -54.18
C TRP A 314 21.96 -25.93 -54.46
N ILE A 315 20.75 -25.78 -53.90
CA ILE A 315 19.92 -24.59 -54.09
C ILE A 315 19.50 -24.01 -52.72
N MET A 316 19.71 -22.72 -52.55
CA MET A 316 19.20 -21.94 -51.41
C MET A 316 18.29 -20.83 -51.93
N TRP A 317 17.04 -20.82 -51.46
CA TRP A 317 16.04 -19.83 -51.84
C TRP A 317 16.12 -18.59 -50.95
N LEU A 318 16.15 -17.43 -51.58
CA LEU A 318 16.18 -16.12 -50.96
C LEU A 318 14.91 -15.34 -51.29
N LYS A 319 14.42 -14.58 -50.31
CA LYS A 319 13.35 -13.60 -50.48
C LYS A 319 13.89 -12.21 -50.15
N ALA A 320 14.04 -11.37 -51.17
CA ALA A 320 14.37 -9.97 -50.98
C ALA A 320 13.07 -9.17 -50.75
N LYS A 321 12.92 -8.56 -49.58
CA LYS A 321 11.76 -7.70 -49.22
C LYS A 321 11.92 -6.28 -49.76
N SER A 322 13.14 -5.85 -50.05
CA SER A 322 13.48 -4.59 -50.69
C SER A 322 14.66 -4.79 -51.64
N LYS A 323 15.03 -3.76 -52.39
CA LYS A 323 16.25 -3.78 -53.20
C LYS A 323 17.48 -3.90 -52.28
N VAL A 324 18.34 -4.88 -52.54
CA VAL A 324 19.55 -5.14 -51.74
C VAL A 324 20.75 -5.41 -52.63
N GLN A 325 21.93 -5.11 -52.11
CA GLN A 325 23.22 -5.51 -52.69
C GLN A 325 23.86 -6.53 -51.75
N ILE A 326 23.99 -7.77 -52.20
CA ILE A 326 24.75 -8.81 -51.48
C ILE A 326 26.23 -8.51 -51.69
N GLU A 327 26.99 -8.35 -50.61
CA GLU A 327 28.41 -7.96 -50.66
C GLU A 327 29.33 -9.17 -50.46
N SER A 328 28.93 -10.07 -49.57
CA SER A 328 29.70 -11.29 -49.28
C SER A 328 28.87 -12.34 -48.58
N PHE A 329 29.37 -13.56 -48.57
CA PHE A 329 28.82 -14.67 -47.80
C PHE A 329 29.94 -15.65 -47.45
N TYR A 330 29.74 -16.49 -46.43
CA TYR A 330 30.73 -17.49 -46.03
C TYR A 330 30.38 -18.86 -46.57
N VAL A 331 31.34 -19.51 -47.22
CA VAL A 331 31.24 -20.89 -47.70
C VAL A 331 32.20 -21.77 -46.92
N LYS A 332 31.77 -22.97 -46.54
CA LYS A 332 32.61 -23.97 -45.85
C LYS A 332 32.92 -25.14 -46.77
N GLY A 333 34.20 -25.49 -46.89
CA GLY A 333 34.63 -26.70 -47.61
C GLY A 333 34.33 -28.00 -46.85
N GLY A 334 34.33 -29.12 -47.58
CA GLY A 334 34.21 -30.46 -47.02
C GLY A 334 35.35 -30.88 -46.10
N PHE A 335 35.25 -32.07 -45.52
CA PHE A 335 36.24 -32.56 -44.55
C PHE A 335 37.62 -32.91 -45.14
N SER A 336 37.71 -33.30 -46.42
CA SER A 336 38.87 -34.06 -46.91
C SER A 336 39.61 -33.49 -48.12
N SER A 337 39.20 -32.35 -48.69
CA SER A 337 39.90 -31.76 -49.84
C SER A 337 39.67 -30.26 -49.99
N ASN A 338 40.69 -29.58 -50.50
CA ASN A 338 40.57 -28.21 -51.01
C ASN A 338 39.96 -28.27 -52.41
N GLY A 339 39.08 -27.33 -52.73
CA GLY A 339 38.30 -27.36 -53.96
C GLY A 339 37.93 -25.99 -54.48
N THR A 340 37.28 -25.97 -55.63
CA THR A 340 36.60 -24.76 -56.14
C THR A 340 35.12 -25.05 -56.23
N VAL A 341 34.30 -24.13 -55.71
CA VAL A 341 32.87 -24.13 -55.93
C VAL A 341 32.48 -23.01 -56.87
N SER A 342 31.54 -23.29 -57.77
CA SER A 342 30.90 -22.28 -58.60
C SER A 342 29.57 -21.91 -57.97
N ILE A 343 29.34 -20.62 -57.75
CA ILE A 343 28.16 -20.10 -57.06
C ILE A 343 27.48 -19.16 -58.03
N GLY A 344 26.24 -19.45 -58.40
CA GLY A 344 25.43 -18.65 -59.30
C GLY A 344 24.17 -18.15 -58.61
N LEU A 345 23.77 -16.92 -58.88
CA LEU A 345 22.52 -16.31 -58.45
C LEU A 345 21.53 -16.30 -59.63
N TYR A 346 20.30 -16.70 -59.34
CA TYR A 346 19.21 -16.82 -60.31
C TYR A 346 17.93 -16.21 -59.74
N ASP A 347 17.03 -15.75 -60.61
CA ASP A 347 15.67 -15.39 -60.22
C ASP A 347 14.74 -16.62 -60.11
N GLU A 348 13.51 -16.42 -59.65
CA GLU A 348 12.51 -17.50 -59.52
C GLU A 348 12.10 -18.17 -60.85
N ASN A 349 12.47 -17.60 -61.99
CA ASN A 349 12.18 -18.13 -63.33
C ASN A 349 13.41 -18.78 -63.98
N ASP A 350 14.39 -19.20 -63.17
CA ASP A 350 15.67 -19.79 -63.59
C ASP A 350 16.55 -18.86 -64.45
N ARG A 351 16.33 -17.53 -64.43
CA ARG A 351 17.19 -16.58 -65.17
C ARG A 351 18.47 -16.28 -64.40
N PHE A 352 19.60 -16.44 -65.08
CA PHE A 352 20.93 -16.15 -64.53
C PHE A 352 21.12 -14.64 -64.26
N ILE A 353 21.63 -14.31 -63.07
CA ILE A 353 21.92 -12.93 -62.66
C ILE A 353 23.43 -12.71 -62.56
N ALA A 354 24.12 -13.53 -61.79
CA ALA A 354 25.55 -13.38 -61.54
C ALA A 354 26.19 -14.70 -61.06
N SER A 355 27.52 -14.80 -61.12
CA SER A 355 28.25 -15.93 -60.55
C SER A 355 29.63 -15.57 -60.05
N ILE A 356 30.17 -16.37 -59.13
CA ILE A 356 31.54 -16.31 -58.67
C ILE A 356 32.09 -17.73 -58.47
N ASN A 357 33.39 -17.90 -58.69
CA ASN A 357 34.10 -19.11 -58.30
C ASN A 357 34.88 -18.83 -57.01
N ALA A 358 34.73 -19.70 -56.01
CA ALA A 358 35.42 -19.57 -54.75
C ALA A 358 36.23 -20.83 -54.46
N SER A 359 37.53 -20.66 -54.20
CA SER A 359 38.36 -21.76 -53.66
C SER A 359 38.02 -21.98 -52.20
N VAL A 360 37.64 -23.19 -51.80
CA VAL A 360 37.31 -23.58 -50.43
C VAL A 360 38.39 -24.51 -49.87
N SER A 361 38.77 -24.30 -48.61
CA SER A 361 39.69 -25.18 -47.88
C SER A 361 38.94 -26.15 -46.99
N SER A 362 39.55 -27.32 -46.71
CA SER A 362 38.90 -28.35 -45.90
C SER A 362 38.53 -27.85 -44.51
N SER A 363 37.27 -28.03 -44.10
CA SER A 363 36.75 -27.70 -42.76
C SER A 363 36.80 -26.22 -42.32
N GLU A 364 37.21 -25.28 -43.19
CA GLU A 364 37.28 -23.85 -42.86
C GLU A 364 36.15 -23.05 -43.52
N PHE A 365 35.63 -22.06 -42.78
CA PHE A 365 34.75 -21.05 -43.34
C PHE A 365 35.58 -20.00 -44.09
N LYS A 366 35.32 -19.86 -45.39
CA LYS A 366 35.91 -18.81 -46.19
C LYS A 366 34.86 -17.77 -46.56
N LYS A 367 35.15 -16.51 -46.25
CA LYS A 367 34.36 -15.39 -46.74
C LYS A 367 34.64 -15.17 -48.23
N VAL A 368 33.59 -15.20 -49.03
CA VAL A 368 33.62 -14.91 -50.46
C VAL A 368 33.14 -13.48 -50.65
N TYR A 369 34.02 -12.62 -51.14
CA TYR A 369 33.71 -11.23 -51.49
C TYR A 369 33.24 -11.15 -52.93
N LEU A 370 32.19 -10.38 -53.18
CA LEU A 370 31.66 -10.13 -54.51
C LEU A 370 32.18 -8.78 -54.98
N ASP A 371 33.06 -8.76 -55.99
CA ASP A 371 33.82 -7.56 -56.42
C ASP A 371 32.98 -6.30 -56.69
N SER A 372 31.71 -6.47 -57.08
CA SER A 372 30.73 -5.38 -57.27
C SER A 372 29.43 -5.58 -56.48
N GLY A 373 29.38 -6.62 -55.65
CA GLY A 373 28.15 -7.11 -55.04
C GLY A 373 27.12 -7.63 -56.06
N TRP A 374 26.15 -8.42 -55.60
CA TRP A 374 25.01 -8.82 -56.43
C TRP A 374 23.80 -7.99 -56.05
N VAL A 375 23.35 -7.14 -56.97
CA VAL A 375 22.18 -6.28 -56.77
C VAL A 375 20.93 -7.02 -57.23
N ILE A 376 19.96 -7.15 -56.33
CA ILE A 376 18.65 -7.74 -56.60
C ILE A 376 17.54 -6.81 -56.13
N ASP A 377 16.44 -6.77 -56.88
CA ASP A 377 15.23 -6.05 -56.49
C ASP A 377 14.38 -6.90 -55.53
N SER A 378 13.22 -6.40 -55.09
CA SER A 378 12.31 -7.19 -54.26
C SER A 378 11.73 -8.37 -55.05
N GLY A 379 11.87 -9.59 -54.55
CA GLY A 379 11.44 -10.79 -55.26
C GLY A 379 12.00 -12.07 -54.65
N TYR A 380 11.77 -13.19 -55.34
CA TYR A 380 12.35 -14.48 -55.01
C TYR A 380 13.53 -14.78 -55.94
N TYR A 381 14.60 -15.26 -55.31
CA TYR A 381 15.84 -15.61 -55.98
C TYR A 381 16.33 -16.93 -55.41
N TYR A 382 17.26 -17.57 -56.09
CA TYR A 382 17.99 -18.68 -55.50
C TYR A 382 19.46 -18.64 -55.85
N ILE A 383 20.28 -19.06 -54.88
CA ILE A 383 21.69 -19.29 -55.11
C ILE A 383 21.89 -20.78 -55.39
N ARG A 384 22.51 -21.07 -56.52
CA ARG A 384 22.92 -22.39 -56.95
C ARG A 384 24.42 -22.57 -56.71
N ILE A 385 24.80 -23.56 -55.92
CA ILE A 385 26.21 -23.96 -55.80
C ILE A 385 26.43 -25.22 -56.61
N LYS A 386 27.47 -25.23 -57.44
CA LYS A 386 27.95 -26.41 -58.15
C LYS A 386 29.37 -26.73 -57.68
N GLU A 387 29.56 -27.95 -57.20
CA GLU A 387 30.87 -28.45 -56.81
C GLU A 387 31.68 -28.86 -58.06
N SER A 388 32.98 -28.56 -58.07
CA SER A 388 33.91 -29.16 -59.02
C SER A 388 34.46 -30.48 -58.45
N ASN A 389 34.45 -31.53 -59.28
CA ASN A 389 34.79 -32.93 -59.02
C ASN A 389 35.65 -33.17 -57.75
N SER A 390 35.16 -34.08 -56.89
CA SER A 390 35.80 -34.63 -55.68
C SER A 390 35.64 -33.87 -54.36
N ASN A 391 34.82 -32.80 -54.30
CA ASN A 391 34.65 -32.00 -53.08
C ASN A 391 33.22 -32.10 -52.55
N PHE A 392 32.99 -32.91 -51.52
CA PHE A 392 31.71 -32.97 -50.84
C PHE A 392 31.57 -31.79 -49.90
N LEU A 393 30.63 -30.88 -50.16
CA LEU A 393 30.33 -29.87 -49.17
C LEU A 393 29.74 -30.52 -47.88
N GLN A 394 30.05 -29.96 -46.70
CA GLN A 394 29.61 -30.53 -45.40
C GLN A 394 28.17 -30.14 -44.99
N TYR A 395 27.31 -31.15 -44.77
CA TYR A 395 25.97 -30.97 -44.19
C TYR A 395 26.02 -30.78 -42.66
N HIS A 396 25.21 -29.87 -42.14
CA HIS A 396 24.94 -29.73 -40.71
C HIS A 396 23.49 -29.32 -40.53
N ARG A 397 22.80 -30.01 -39.62
CA ARG A 397 21.42 -29.74 -39.28
C ARG A 397 21.38 -28.62 -38.25
N SER A 398 21.11 -27.41 -38.71
CA SER A 398 20.96 -26.23 -37.86
C SER A 398 19.76 -26.39 -36.91
N ASP A 399 19.88 -25.94 -35.66
CA ASP A 399 18.77 -25.94 -34.71
C ASP A 399 17.78 -24.77 -34.98
N GLU A 400 16.57 -24.83 -34.42
CA GLU A 400 15.55 -23.78 -34.62
C GLU A 400 16.01 -22.38 -34.19
N LYS A 401 16.98 -22.28 -33.28
CA LYS A 401 17.51 -20.99 -32.79
C LYS A 401 18.42 -20.34 -33.81
N GLU A 402 19.28 -21.12 -34.46
CA GLU A 402 20.11 -20.63 -35.56
C GLU A 402 19.25 -20.20 -36.75
N TYR A 403 18.17 -20.93 -37.07
CA TYR A 403 17.24 -20.56 -38.13
C TYR A 403 16.57 -19.20 -37.89
N GLY A 404 16.19 -18.90 -36.64
CA GLY A 404 15.55 -17.65 -36.26
C GLY A 404 16.37 -16.39 -36.61
N GLN A 405 17.69 -16.49 -36.76
CA GLN A 405 18.54 -15.37 -37.17
C GLN A 405 18.39 -14.99 -38.64
N PHE A 406 17.84 -15.87 -39.48
CA PHE A 406 17.75 -15.70 -40.94
C PHE A 406 16.34 -15.32 -41.44
N VAL A 407 15.36 -15.24 -40.52
CA VAL A 407 13.94 -14.91 -40.84
C VAL A 407 13.65 -13.40 -40.68
N GLY A 408 14.63 -12.62 -40.23
CA GLY A 408 14.53 -11.16 -40.04
C GLY A 408 15.36 -10.35 -41.03
N GLY A 409 14.87 -9.19 -41.46
CA GLY A 409 15.61 -8.24 -42.29
C GLY A 409 15.09 -8.10 -43.73
N ALA A 410 15.84 -7.38 -44.56
CA ALA A 410 15.47 -7.09 -45.95
C ALA A 410 15.77 -8.21 -46.94
N LEU A 411 16.61 -9.18 -46.54
CA LEU A 411 16.89 -10.41 -47.27
C LEU A 411 16.69 -11.59 -46.32
N GLU A 412 15.81 -12.52 -46.70
CA GLU A 412 15.39 -13.66 -45.89
C GLU A 412 15.72 -14.97 -46.60
N ILE A 413 16.19 -15.98 -45.86
CA ILE A 413 16.36 -17.34 -46.40
C ILE A 413 15.00 -18.04 -46.29
N SER A 414 14.44 -18.43 -47.43
CA SER A 414 13.07 -18.97 -47.52
C SER A 414 13.00 -20.48 -47.69
N GLY A 415 14.15 -21.16 -47.85
CA GLY A 415 14.24 -22.61 -47.92
C GLY A 415 15.57 -23.08 -48.52
N CYS A 416 15.94 -24.32 -48.24
CA CYS A 416 17.13 -24.98 -48.82
C CYS A 416 16.73 -26.38 -49.28
N SER A 417 17.22 -26.81 -50.44
CA SER A 417 17.01 -28.19 -50.90
C SER A 417 18.32 -28.86 -51.31
N SER A 418 18.38 -30.14 -50.95
CA SER A 418 19.32 -31.07 -51.54
C SER A 418 18.82 -31.53 -52.90
N TYR A 419 19.75 -31.71 -53.83
CA TYR A 419 19.71 -32.55 -55.02
C TYR A 419 18.31 -32.72 -55.69
N ALA A 420 18.13 -32.05 -56.83
CA ALA A 420 17.03 -32.16 -57.81
C ALA A 420 15.69 -31.41 -57.54
N GLU A 421 15.40 -30.96 -56.32
CA GLU A 421 14.14 -30.23 -56.04
C GLU A 421 14.28 -28.73 -56.32
N ARG A 422 13.90 -28.31 -57.55
CA ARG A 422 13.80 -26.89 -57.92
C ARG A 422 12.56 -26.20 -57.34
N SER A 423 11.62 -26.93 -56.75
CA SER A 423 10.39 -26.33 -56.22
C SER A 423 10.65 -25.64 -54.87
N ARG A 424 10.31 -24.34 -54.81
CA ARG A 424 10.33 -23.55 -53.57
C ARG A 424 9.48 -24.18 -52.47
N GLU A 425 8.32 -24.75 -52.82
CA GLU A 425 7.37 -25.31 -51.84
C GLU A 425 7.85 -26.66 -51.27
N GLU A 426 8.71 -27.39 -51.99
CA GLU A 426 9.37 -28.59 -51.45
C GLU A 426 10.58 -28.22 -50.58
N SER A 427 11.34 -27.21 -51.00
CA SER A 427 12.50 -26.68 -50.27
C SER A 427 12.15 -26.13 -48.87
N LYS A 428 10.93 -25.64 -48.67
CA LYS A 428 10.42 -25.19 -47.36
C LYS A 428 10.16 -26.32 -46.37
N LYS A 429 9.87 -27.52 -46.85
CA LYS A 429 9.48 -28.68 -46.01
C LYS A 429 10.68 -29.35 -45.35
N LYS A 430 11.88 -29.13 -45.88
CA LYS A 430 13.13 -29.68 -45.35
C LYS A 430 13.78 -28.64 -44.46
N HIS A 431 13.84 -28.89 -43.15
CA HIS A 431 14.54 -28.04 -42.17
C HIS A 431 16.05 -28.34 -42.13
N ASP A 432 16.55 -28.85 -43.24
CA ASP A 432 17.92 -29.28 -43.44
C ASP A 432 18.65 -28.13 -44.14
N TYR A 433 19.04 -27.13 -43.36
CA TYR A 433 19.70 -25.93 -43.88
C TYR A 433 21.21 -26.14 -43.96
N TYR A 434 21.78 -25.99 -45.15
CA TYR A 434 23.20 -26.22 -45.40
C TYR A 434 24.07 -25.04 -44.95
N GLN A 435 25.18 -25.31 -44.24
CA GLN A 435 26.14 -24.34 -43.67
C GLN A 435 26.97 -23.53 -44.68
N TYR A 436 26.60 -23.50 -45.97
CA TYR A 436 27.42 -22.84 -47.00
C TYR A 436 27.15 -21.36 -47.18
N PHE A 437 26.20 -20.81 -46.43
CA PHE A 437 25.92 -19.38 -46.41
C PHE A 437 25.72 -18.93 -44.97
N TYR A 438 26.78 -18.97 -44.18
CA TYR A 438 26.77 -18.19 -42.94
C TYR A 438 26.88 -16.72 -43.29
N ASN A 439 26.08 -15.91 -42.59
CA ASN A 439 26.25 -14.46 -42.53
C ASN A 439 26.33 -13.82 -43.92
N ILE A 440 25.24 -13.91 -44.68
CA ILE A 440 25.09 -13.15 -45.94
C ILE A 440 25.10 -11.67 -45.57
N GLN A 441 26.18 -10.99 -45.91
CA GLN A 441 26.29 -9.55 -45.71
C GLN A 441 25.68 -8.85 -46.90
N TYR A 442 24.71 -8.00 -46.62
CA TYR A 442 24.03 -7.21 -47.63
C TYR A 442 23.80 -5.80 -47.15
N LYS A 443 23.69 -4.88 -48.09
CA LYS A 443 23.26 -3.51 -47.86
C LYS A 443 21.88 -3.28 -48.48
N VAL A 444 20.99 -2.64 -47.74
CA VAL A 444 19.70 -2.19 -48.28
C VAL A 444 19.97 -0.97 -49.16
N LEU A 445 19.56 -1.06 -50.42
CA LEU A 445 19.60 0.06 -51.33
C LEU A 445 18.25 0.78 -51.21
N THR A 446 18.24 1.91 -50.52
CA THR A 446 17.09 2.82 -50.52
C THR A 446 16.82 3.27 -51.94
N LYS A 447 15.55 3.23 -52.35
CA LYS A 447 15.10 3.70 -53.66
C LYS A 447 15.57 5.11 -53.97
#